data_AF-A0A268TFP9-F1
#
_entry.id   AF-A0A268TFP9-F1
#
_cell.length_a   1.000
_cell.length_b   1.000
_cell.length_c   1.000
_cell.angle_alpha   90.00
_cell.angle_beta   90.00
_cell.angle_gamma   90.00
#
_symmetry.space_group_name_H-M   'P 1'
#
loop_
_entity.id
_entity.type
_entity.pdbx_description
1 polymer ?
#
loop_
_entity_poly.entity_id
_entity_poly.type
_entity_poly.pdbx_seq_one_letter_code
_entity_poly.pdbx_strand_id
1 'polypeptide(L)'
;MYIKMVENLHRELVELGPDLSGLHIMDDKTEILGFKIEKLKTPAMHIIKQNALSLGAELATPKDAITSAKTHYDCLLLGTPKQLKLLIKALNRQPFGLKRVADTLKEFLKSYKSEGIRLMSIVNITSDSFYVSHCDSKSAIEAIHKDIELGADIIDIGAASSRPNAKIIDAETECARLKDIFKAIKALKNEAVTFSIDTYNAATAKEALKHGFEMVNDVSGLVRDDMLPLVKDCDYILMHTRGTPETMTSLTNYENLFLELDLFFATKLELLERHRCKNIILDVGIGFAKDTEENLELLKNLRHFKHFGKELLIGASFKRFLGEITESKLEDRGLASALTHFYALQNGANILRVHDLKAHIEMLKLYKAFKEL
;
A
#
# COMPACT_ATOMS: atom_id res chain seq x y z
N MET A 1 42.07 -17.34 11.73
CA MET A 1 41.07 -17.20 10.65
C MET A 1 39.78 -17.79 11.16
N TYR A 2 38.69 -17.01 11.20
CA TYR A 2 37.38 -17.41 11.69
C TYR A 2 36.38 -17.27 10.53
N ILE A 3 35.59 -18.30 10.29
CA ILE A 3 34.61 -18.37 9.20
C ILE A 3 33.27 -18.67 9.85
N LYS A 4 32.28 -17.78 9.65
CA LYS A 4 30.89 -17.97 10.07
C LYS A 4 29.99 -17.92 8.84
N MET A 5 28.92 -18.72 8.86
CA MET A 5 27.82 -18.56 7.92
C MET A 5 27.04 -17.30 8.30
N VAL A 6 26.60 -16.55 7.30
CA VAL A 6 25.82 -15.31 7.47
C VAL A 6 24.39 -15.60 7.03
N GLU A 7 23.43 -15.30 7.90
CA GLU A 7 22.00 -15.46 7.61
C GLU A 7 21.44 -14.22 6.90
N ASN A 8 21.81 -13.02 7.37
CA ASN A 8 21.40 -11.76 6.76
C ASN A 8 22.54 -11.09 5.98
N LEU A 9 22.56 -11.38 4.68
CA LEU A 9 23.55 -10.83 3.75
C LEU A 9 23.43 -9.31 3.59
N HIS A 10 22.22 -8.75 3.60
CA HIS A 10 22.01 -7.31 3.46
C HIS A 10 22.64 -6.54 4.63
N ARG A 11 22.34 -6.96 5.86
CA ARG A 11 22.85 -6.33 7.07
C ARG A 11 24.37 -6.36 7.13
N GLU A 12 24.99 -7.51 6.87
CA GLU A 12 26.45 -7.64 6.88
C GLU A 12 27.08 -6.80 5.75
N LEU A 13 26.45 -6.68 4.58
CA LEU A 13 26.89 -5.76 3.52
C LEU A 13 26.83 -4.30 3.96
N VAL A 14 25.79 -3.88 4.68
CA VAL A 14 25.69 -2.52 5.21
C VAL A 14 26.75 -2.26 6.29
N GLU A 15 26.93 -3.19 7.24
CA GLU A 15 27.93 -3.10 8.31
C GLU A 15 29.36 -3.07 7.75
N LEU A 16 29.63 -3.76 6.64
CA LEU A 16 30.92 -3.70 5.94
C LEU A 16 31.21 -2.32 5.32
N GLY A 17 30.17 -1.50 5.08
CA GLY A 17 30.30 -0.14 4.55
C GLY A 17 30.96 -0.01 3.17
N PRO A 18 30.57 -0.79 2.14
CA PRO A 18 31.05 -0.59 0.78
C PRO A 18 30.53 0.74 0.21
N ASP A 19 31.11 1.16 -0.93
CA ASP A 19 30.59 2.31 -1.68
C ASP A 19 29.09 2.15 -1.97
N LEU A 20 28.33 3.25 -1.87
CA LEU A 20 26.87 3.25 -1.99
C LEU A 20 26.38 2.69 -3.33
N SER A 21 27.10 2.96 -4.43
CA SER A 21 26.76 2.40 -5.74
C SER A 21 27.00 0.89 -5.79
N GLY A 22 28.05 0.43 -5.12
CA GLY A 22 28.37 -0.99 -4.94
C GLY A 22 27.34 -1.71 -4.07
N LEU A 23 26.92 -1.11 -2.95
CA LEU A 23 25.91 -1.65 -2.04
C LEU A 23 24.62 -1.98 -2.79
N HIS A 24 24.12 -1.03 -3.59
CA HIS A 24 22.89 -1.23 -4.35
C HIS A 24 22.97 -2.39 -5.35
N ILE A 25 24.13 -2.57 -5.99
CA ILE A 25 24.36 -3.66 -6.96
C ILE A 25 24.49 -5.02 -6.26
N MET A 26 25.12 -5.04 -5.09
CA MET A 26 25.33 -6.26 -4.31
C MET A 26 24.04 -6.70 -3.62
N ASP A 27 23.21 -5.75 -3.19
CA ASP A 27 21.94 -6.02 -2.53
C ASP A 27 20.94 -6.77 -3.43
N ASP A 28 20.96 -6.52 -4.74
CA ASP A 28 20.17 -7.28 -5.72
C ASP A 28 20.53 -8.79 -5.78
N LYS A 29 21.50 -9.28 -4.98
CA LYS A 29 21.93 -10.68 -4.88
C LYS A 29 21.67 -11.30 -3.50
N THR A 30 21.14 -10.56 -2.53
CA THR A 30 21.03 -11.01 -1.14
C THR A 30 19.84 -11.94 -0.91
N GLU A 31 18.85 -11.94 -1.80
CA GLU A 31 17.64 -12.77 -1.70
C GLU A 31 17.37 -13.53 -3.01
N ILE A 32 16.77 -14.72 -2.90
CA ILE A 32 16.25 -15.51 -4.03
C ILE A 32 14.72 -15.38 -4.05
N LEU A 33 14.17 -14.93 -5.18
CA LEU A 33 12.72 -14.81 -5.40
C LEU A 33 12.18 -16.01 -6.18
N GLY A 34 10.95 -16.42 -5.88
CA GLY A 34 10.27 -17.55 -6.52
C GLY A 34 8.94 -17.17 -7.18
N PHE A 35 8.73 -17.63 -8.42
CA PHE A 35 7.51 -17.38 -9.21
C PHE A 35 6.97 -18.68 -9.78
N LYS A 36 5.76 -19.06 -9.37
CA LYS A 36 5.01 -20.14 -10.01
C LYS A 36 4.42 -19.61 -11.32
N ILE A 37 4.74 -20.25 -12.43
CA ILE A 37 4.21 -19.88 -13.75
C ILE A 37 3.42 -21.07 -14.28
N GLU A 38 2.11 -20.90 -14.38
CA GLU A 38 1.19 -21.96 -14.79
C GLU A 38 0.91 -21.90 -16.29
N LYS A 39 0.67 -23.07 -16.88
CA LYS A 39 0.28 -23.23 -18.29
C LYS A 39 1.26 -22.55 -19.27
N LEU A 40 2.57 -22.64 -19.02
CA LEU A 40 3.59 -22.21 -19.97
C LEU A 40 3.60 -23.14 -21.18
N LYS A 41 3.53 -22.59 -22.39
CA LYS A 41 3.76 -23.36 -23.63
C LYS A 41 5.12 -24.05 -23.56
N THR A 42 5.19 -25.31 -23.99
CA THR A 42 6.44 -26.09 -23.92
C THR A 42 7.66 -25.40 -24.55
N PRO A 43 7.57 -24.76 -25.74
CA PRO A 43 8.68 -23.96 -26.27
C PRO A 43 9.08 -22.77 -25.38
N ALA A 44 8.10 -22.09 -24.78
CA ALA A 44 8.35 -20.97 -23.87
C ALA A 44 9.07 -21.44 -22.59
N MET A 45 8.64 -22.57 -22.03
CA MET A 45 9.27 -23.20 -20.86
C MET A 45 10.75 -23.53 -21.14
N HIS A 46 11.07 -24.16 -22.26
CA HIS A 46 12.46 -24.48 -22.62
C HIS A 46 13.32 -23.23 -22.82
N ILE A 47 12.78 -22.18 -23.45
CA ILE A 47 13.47 -20.90 -23.60
C ILE A 47 13.75 -20.27 -22.22
N ILE A 48 12.76 -20.24 -21.33
CA ILE A 48 12.96 -19.70 -19.97
C ILE A 48 14.00 -20.53 -19.22
N LYS A 49 13.90 -21.86 -19.26
CA LYS A 49 14.85 -22.79 -18.60
C LYS A 49 16.28 -22.52 -19.04
N GLN A 50 16.52 -22.46 -20.35
CA GLN A 50 17.84 -22.23 -20.91
C GLN A 50 18.40 -20.86 -20.51
N ASN A 51 17.60 -19.80 -20.63
CA ASN A 51 18.04 -18.45 -20.26
C ASN A 51 18.27 -18.32 -18.76
N ALA A 52 17.40 -18.90 -17.93
CA ALA A 52 17.55 -18.89 -16.48
C ALA A 52 18.87 -19.55 -16.05
N LEU A 53 19.14 -20.77 -16.55
CA LEU A 53 20.40 -21.49 -16.28
C LEU A 53 21.63 -20.69 -16.70
N SER A 54 21.59 -20.04 -17.88
CA SER A 54 22.71 -19.22 -18.37
C SER A 54 23.02 -18.00 -17.48
N LEU A 55 22.05 -17.55 -16.69
CA LEU A 55 22.16 -16.42 -15.77
C LEU A 55 22.43 -16.86 -14.32
N GLY A 56 22.53 -18.17 -14.06
CA GLY A 56 22.63 -18.74 -12.72
C GLY A 56 21.32 -18.69 -11.92
N ALA A 57 20.20 -18.41 -12.57
CA ALA A 57 18.86 -18.63 -12.04
C ALA A 57 18.40 -20.06 -12.36
N GLU A 58 17.19 -20.43 -11.93
CA GLU A 58 16.65 -21.76 -12.15
C GLU A 58 15.18 -21.70 -12.57
N LEU A 59 14.76 -22.54 -13.50
CA LEU A 59 13.37 -22.88 -13.73
C LEU A 59 13.18 -24.36 -13.40
N ALA A 60 12.60 -24.66 -12.24
CA ALA A 60 12.22 -26.03 -11.92
C ALA A 60 11.04 -26.46 -12.83
N THR A 61 11.21 -27.60 -13.50
CA THR A 61 10.26 -28.15 -14.47
C THR A 61 9.86 -29.58 -14.09
N PRO A 62 8.64 -30.04 -14.44
CA PRO A 62 8.22 -31.42 -14.24
C PRO A 62 9.15 -32.42 -14.96
N LYS A 63 9.26 -33.65 -14.43
CA LYS A 63 10.19 -34.68 -14.94
C LYS A 63 9.99 -35.01 -16.44
N ASP A 64 8.76 -34.92 -16.92
CA ASP A 64 8.35 -35.21 -18.30
C ASP A 64 8.51 -34.02 -19.24
N ALA A 65 8.93 -32.85 -18.75
CA ALA A 65 9.13 -31.66 -19.56
C ALA A 65 10.22 -31.83 -20.63
N ILE A 66 11.27 -32.61 -20.31
CA ILE A 66 12.39 -32.86 -21.23
C ILE A 66 11.97 -33.64 -22.49
N THR A 67 10.96 -34.51 -22.38
CA THR A 67 10.43 -35.27 -23.51
C THR A 67 9.38 -34.49 -24.29
N SER A 68 9.00 -33.29 -23.83
CA SER A 68 7.96 -32.46 -24.44
C SER A 68 6.62 -33.21 -24.61
N ALA A 69 6.29 -34.10 -23.67
CA ALA A 69 5.10 -34.95 -23.73
C ALA A 69 3.78 -34.17 -23.67
N LYS A 70 3.79 -32.95 -23.12
CA LYS A 70 2.63 -32.05 -23.05
C LYS A 70 2.91 -30.78 -23.83
N THR A 71 1.84 -30.09 -24.21
CA THR A 71 1.90 -28.79 -24.89
C THR A 71 2.09 -27.62 -23.92
N HIS A 72 1.78 -27.82 -22.63
CA HIS A 72 1.93 -26.84 -21.58
C HIS A 72 2.40 -27.47 -20.26
N TYR A 73 3.13 -26.69 -19.46
CA TYR A 73 3.66 -27.10 -18.15
C TYR A 73 3.51 -25.97 -17.13
N ASP A 74 3.37 -26.37 -15.86
CA ASP A 74 3.54 -25.48 -14.71
C ASP A 74 4.99 -25.57 -14.24
N CYS A 75 5.59 -24.44 -13.91
CA CYS A 75 7.01 -24.35 -13.54
C CYS A 75 7.21 -23.42 -12.34
N LEU A 76 8.35 -23.56 -11.66
CA LEU A 76 8.78 -22.65 -10.59
C LEU A 76 10.08 -21.98 -11.00
N LEU A 77 10.03 -20.68 -11.29
CA LEU A 77 11.19 -19.85 -11.59
C LEU A 77 11.79 -19.32 -10.28
N LEU A 78 13.09 -19.49 -10.10
CA LEU A 78 13.87 -19.06 -8.95
C LEU A 78 15.04 -18.18 -9.43
N GLY A 79 15.25 -17.03 -8.80
CA GLY A 79 16.42 -16.21 -9.09
C GLY A 79 16.50 -14.97 -8.23
N THR A 80 17.71 -14.43 -8.10
CA THR A 80 17.94 -13.14 -7.46
C THR A 80 17.33 -12.00 -8.28
N PRO A 81 16.99 -10.84 -7.67
CA PRO A 81 16.54 -9.67 -8.41
C PRO A 81 17.42 -9.30 -9.60
N LYS A 82 18.76 -9.41 -9.47
CA LYS A 82 19.70 -9.21 -10.58
C LYS A 82 19.45 -10.17 -11.74
N GLN A 83 19.34 -11.46 -11.44
CA GLN A 83 19.18 -12.51 -12.45
C GLN A 83 17.83 -12.36 -13.18
N LEU A 84 16.76 -12.08 -12.44
CA LEU A 84 15.43 -11.90 -13.02
C LEU A 84 15.35 -10.68 -13.93
N LYS A 85 16.01 -9.56 -13.59
CA LYS A 85 16.12 -8.38 -14.48
C LYS A 85 16.82 -8.72 -15.80
N LEU A 86 17.88 -9.54 -15.76
CA LEU A 86 18.59 -9.99 -16.96
C LEU A 86 17.72 -10.96 -17.78
N LEU A 87 17.00 -11.87 -17.12
CA LEU A 87 16.08 -12.79 -17.77
C LEU A 87 14.94 -12.05 -18.47
N ILE A 88 14.31 -11.06 -17.83
CA ILE A 88 13.27 -10.22 -18.42
C ILE A 88 13.76 -9.56 -19.72
N LYS A 89 14.99 -9.05 -19.75
CA LYS A 89 15.58 -8.47 -20.96
C LYS A 89 15.71 -9.51 -22.09
N ALA A 90 16.09 -10.74 -21.76
CA ALA A 90 16.19 -11.83 -22.73
C ALA A 90 14.82 -12.29 -23.25
N LEU A 91 13.79 -12.34 -22.39
CA LEU A 91 12.44 -12.79 -22.73
C LEU A 91 11.65 -11.78 -23.57
N ASN A 92 11.88 -10.48 -23.37
CA ASN A 92 11.10 -9.41 -24.02
C ASN A 92 11.11 -9.41 -25.56
N ARG A 93 12.07 -10.10 -26.17
CA ARG A 93 12.23 -10.20 -27.63
C ARG A 93 11.84 -11.57 -28.20
N GLN A 94 11.34 -12.48 -27.36
CA GLN A 94 11.11 -13.88 -27.72
C GLN A 94 9.63 -14.16 -28.02
N PRO A 95 9.34 -15.14 -28.91
CA PRO A 95 7.97 -15.53 -29.27
C PRO A 95 7.27 -16.31 -28.13
N PHE A 96 6.14 -16.95 -28.44
CA PHE A 96 5.40 -17.84 -27.53
C PHE A 96 4.78 -17.19 -26.29
N GLY A 97 4.55 -15.88 -26.32
CA GLY A 97 3.93 -15.14 -25.20
C GLY A 97 4.92 -14.76 -24.09
N LEU A 98 6.22 -14.95 -24.31
CA LEU A 98 7.26 -14.62 -23.32
C LEU A 98 7.34 -13.13 -22.97
N LYS A 99 6.92 -12.24 -23.88
CA LYS A 99 6.74 -10.82 -23.57
C LYS A 99 5.77 -10.60 -22.41
N ARG A 100 4.63 -11.30 -22.38
CA ARG A 100 3.65 -11.18 -21.29
C ARG A 100 4.25 -11.64 -19.97
N VAL A 101 4.98 -12.77 -19.97
CA VAL A 101 5.70 -13.26 -18.78
C VAL A 101 6.71 -12.23 -18.30
N ALA A 102 7.50 -11.64 -19.21
CA ALA A 102 8.48 -10.62 -18.90
C ALA A 102 7.85 -9.35 -18.33
N ASP A 103 6.76 -8.87 -18.92
CA ASP A 103 6.00 -7.70 -18.44
C ASP A 103 5.43 -7.96 -17.04
N THR A 104 4.81 -9.13 -16.80
CA THR A 104 4.30 -9.51 -15.47
C THR A 104 5.41 -9.62 -14.43
N LEU A 105 6.53 -10.28 -14.74
CA LEU A 105 7.68 -10.37 -13.84
C LEU A 105 8.28 -8.98 -13.55
N LYS A 106 8.28 -8.07 -14.53
CA LYS A 106 8.75 -6.70 -14.36
C LYS A 106 7.89 -5.91 -13.37
N GLU A 107 6.56 -6.04 -13.45
CA GLU A 107 5.66 -5.40 -12.49
C GLU A 107 5.81 -5.99 -11.08
N PHE A 108 5.98 -7.31 -10.97
CA PHE A 108 6.32 -7.93 -9.68
C PHE A 108 7.64 -7.42 -9.12
N LEU A 109 8.69 -7.28 -9.93
CA LEU A 109 9.98 -6.75 -9.46
C LEU A 109 9.91 -5.27 -9.08
N LYS A 110 9.08 -4.48 -9.77
CA LYS A 110 8.80 -3.09 -9.38
C LYS A 110 8.05 -3.03 -8.05
N SER A 111 7.01 -3.85 -7.87
CA SER A 111 6.26 -3.92 -6.60
C SER A 111 7.08 -4.51 -5.47
N TYR A 112 7.97 -5.46 -5.75
CA TYR A 112 8.90 -6.02 -4.76
C TYR A 112 9.92 -4.97 -4.33
N LYS A 113 10.37 -4.13 -5.27
CA LYS A 113 11.16 -2.93 -4.97
C LYS A 113 10.33 -1.73 -4.50
N SER A 114 8.99 -1.80 -4.48
CA SER A 114 8.19 -0.61 -4.14
C SER A 114 8.46 -0.28 -2.69
N GLU A 115 9.21 0.81 -2.55
CA GLU A 115 9.37 1.78 -1.48
C GLU A 115 9.03 1.33 -0.06
N GLY A 116 9.92 1.68 0.87
CA GLY A 116 9.84 1.27 2.26
C GLY A 116 8.44 1.38 2.85
N ILE A 117 8.13 0.49 3.79
CA ILE A 117 6.86 0.54 4.53
C ILE A 117 6.71 1.94 5.12
N ARG A 118 5.64 2.64 4.75
CA ARG A 118 5.35 4.00 5.19
C ARG A 118 4.31 4.01 6.30
N LEU A 119 4.52 4.87 7.28
CA LEU A 119 3.52 5.20 8.29
C LEU A 119 2.84 6.51 7.92
N MET A 120 1.52 6.43 7.81
CA MET A 120 0.63 7.58 7.64
C MET A 120 -0.03 7.88 8.98
N SER A 121 0.36 8.95 9.67
CA SER A 121 -0.32 9.36 10.90
C SER A 121 -1.62 10.11 10.59
N ILE A 122 -2.59 10.02 11.50
CA ILE A 122 -3.92 10.64 11.35
C ILE A 122 -4.03 11.85 12.26
N VAL A 123 -4.32 13.02 11.70
CA VAL A 123 -4.62 14.26 12.44
C VAL A 123 -6.03 14.72 12.09
N ASN A 124 -7.00 14.42 12.97
CA ASN A 124 -8.39 14.81 12.79
C ASN A 124 -8.73 16.10 13.56
N ILE A 125 -9.33 17.05 12.86
CA ILE A 125 -9.73 18.38 13.35
C ILE A 125 -11.25 18.42 13.39
N THR A 126 -11.79 17.68 14.35
CA THR A 126 -13.22 17.58 14.58
C THR A 126 -13.47 17.64 16.08
N SER A 127 -14.62 18.17 16.52
CA SER A 127 -15.06 17.98 17.91
C SER A 127 -15.37 16.50 18.21
N ASP A 128 -15.67 15.73 17.16
CA ASP A 128 -16.21 14.37 17.22
C ASP A 128 -15.11 13.35 16.88
N SER A 129 -14.03 13.34 17.67
CA SER A 129 -12.89 12.40 17.77
C SER A 129 -13.21 10.98 18.28
N PHE A 130 -12.49 9.90 17.95
CA PHE A 130 -12.74 8.48 18.35
C PHE A 130 -11.66 8.05 19.34
N TYR A 131 -10.54 8.78 19.36
CA TYR A 131 -9.41 8.49 20.23
C TYR A 131 -8.81 9.80 20.74
N VAL A 132 -8.35 10.65 19.82
CA VAL A 132 -7.93 12.04 20.11
C VAL A 132 -8.47 12.92 18.99
N SER A 133 -9.44 13.78 19.29
CA SER A 133 -9.77 14.92 18.42
C SER A 133 -8.88 16.08 18.79
N HIS A 134 -8.34 16.76 17.80
CA HIS A 134 -7.88 18.12 18.01
C HIS A 134 -9.10 19.03 17.96
N CYS A 135 -9.51 19.51 19.13
CA CYS A 135 -10.68 20.38 19.28
C CYS A 135 -10.51 21.73 18.58
N ASP A 136 -9.26 22.10 18.28
CA ASP A 136 -8.90 23.33 17.58
C ASP A 136 -7.66 23.13 16.67
N SER A 137 -7.46 24.07 15.75
CA SER A 137 -6.34 24.06 14.82
C SER A 137 -4.98 24.11 15.52
N LYS A 138 -4.90 24.67 16.74
CA LYS A 138 -3.65 24.82 17.47
C LYS A 138 -3.13 23.45 17.93
N SER A 139 -3.99 22.68 18.59
CA SER A 139 -3.66 21.33 19.04
C SER A 139 -3.35 20.40 17.85
N ALA A 140 -4.01 20.59 16.70
CA ALA A 140 -3.70 19.85 15.48
C ALA A 140 -2.30 20.19 14.93
N ILE A 141 -1.92 21.46 14.93
CA ILE A 141 -0.57 21.90 14.52
C ILE A 141 0.50 21.33 15.47
N GLU A 142 0.25 21.35 16.78
CA GLU A 142 1.16 20.73 17.76
C GLU A 142 1.34 19.23 17.50
N ALA A 143 0.27 18.51 17.15
CA ALA A 143 0.36 17.09 16.77
C ALA A 143 1.10 16.88 15.45
N ILE A 144 0.88 17.72 14.44
CA ILE A 144 1.64 17.67 13.18
C ILE A 144 3.14 17.78 13.45
N HIS A 145 3.56 18.77 14.25
CA HIS A 145 4.96 18.92 14.62
C HIS A 145 5.51 17.70 15.37
N LYS A 146 4.74 17.16 16.32
CA LYS A 146 5.11 15.96 17.06
C LYS A 146 5.28 14.75 16.14
N ASP A 147 4.37 14.56 15.18
CA ASP A 147 4.43 13.43 14.25
C ASP A 147 5.60 13.57 13.26
N ILE A 148 5.95 14.80 12.86
CA ILE A 148 7.18 15.09 12.10
C ILE A 148 8.42 14.69 12.92
N GLU A 149 8.50 15.11 14.19
CA GLU A 149 9.61 14.77 15.08
C GLU A 149 9.75 13.26 15.32
N LEU A 150 8.63 12.54 15.37
CA LEU A 150 8.61 11.08 15.48
C LEU A 150 9.01 10.38 14.17
N GLY A 151 9.03 11.09 13.05
CA GLY A 151 9.41 10.56 11.74
C GLY A 151 8.26 9.92 10.97
N ALA A 152 7.07 10.54 10.99
CA ALA A 152 5.98 10.17 10.08
C ALA A 152 6.42 10.34 8.62
N ASP A 153 6.12 9.35 7.77
CA ASP A 153 6.35 9.47 6.32
C ASP A 153 5.25 10.32 5.66
N ILE A 154 4.02 10.14 6.14
CA ILE A 154 2.83 10.85 5.66
C ILE A 154 2.02 11.32 6.86
N ILE A 155 1.47 12.53 6.80
CA ILE A 155 0.49 13.02 7.78
C ILE A 155 -0.82 13.30 7.04
N ASP A 156 -1.86 12.56 7.40
CA ASP A 156 -3.19 12.63 6.80
C ASP A 156 -4.13 13.45 7.67
N ILE A 157 -4.60 14.56 7.11
CA ILE A 157 -5.33 15.59 7.84
C ILE A 157 -6.78 15.60 7.38
N GLY A 158 -7.71 15.42 8.32
CA GLY A 158 -9.15 15.44 8.04
C GLY A 158 -9.89 16.45 8.91
N ALA A 159 -10.82 17.21 8.33
CA ALA A 159 -11.73 18.11 9.06
C ALA A 159 -13.21 17.71 8.97
N ALA A 160 -13.50 16.69 8.17
CA ALA A 160 -14.79 16.03 8.06
C ALA A 160 -14.75 14.65 8.72
N SER A 161 -15.74 14.34 9.56
CA SER A 161 -15.83 13.04 10.22
C SER A 161 -16.38 12.01 9.23
N SER A 162 -15.65 10.91 9.00
CA SER A 162 -16.06 9.79 8.12
C SER A 162 -16.70 8.63 8.90
N ARG A 163 -17.24 8.92 10.09
CA ARG A 163 -17.79 7.91 11.00
C ARG A 163 -19.19 7.50 10.63
N PRO A 164 -19.62 6.30 11.06
CA PRO A 164 -21.04 5.96 11.05
C PRO A 164 -21.91 7.09 11.61
N ASN A 165 -22.89 7.54 10.83
CA ASN A 165 -23.84 8.61 11.16
C ASN A 165 -23.25 10.04 11.27
N ALA A 166 -22.02 10.27 10.80
CA ALA A 166 -21.48 11.61 10.72
C ALA A 166 -22.18 12.42 9.62
N LYS A 167 -22.56 13.66 9.94
CA LYS A 167 -23.15 14.58 8.96
C LYS A 167 -22.10 15.02 7.95
N ILE A 168 -22.47 14.98 6.67
CA ILE A 168 -21.70 15.58 5.59
C ILE A 168 -21.66 17.10 5.80
N ILE A 169 -20.48 17.69 5.67
CA ILE A 169 -20.24 19.13 5.72
C ILE A 169 -19.86 19.63 4.32
N ASP A 170 -20.28 20.84 3.99
CA ASP A 170 -19.88 21.47 2.75
C ASP A 170 -18.40 21.89 2.77
N ALA A 171 -17.86 22.15 1.57
CA ALA A 171 -16.48 22.55 1.38
C ALA A 171 -16.14 23.89 2.06
N GLU A 172 -17.10 24.81 2.18
CA GLU A 172 -16.87 26.11 2.83
C GLU A 172 -16.60 25.93 4.33
N THR A 173 -17.43 25.11 4.99
CA THR A 173 -17.30 24.74 6.41
C THR A 173 -16.00 23.97 6.66
N GLU A 174 -15.68 23.01 5.79
CA GLU A 174 -14.46 22.22 5.90
C GLU A 174 -13.19 23.10 5.71
N CYS A 175 -13.17 23.96 4.70
CA CYS A 175 -12.08 24.91 4.47
C CYS A 175 -11.93 25.92 5.61
N ALA A 176 -13.05 26.36 6.21
CA ALA A 176 -13.00 27.26 7.37
C ALA A 176 -12.29 26.62 8.57
N ARG A 177 -12.51 25.32 8.82
CA ARG A 177 -11.81 24.55 9.86
C ARG A 177 -10.33 24.37 9.55
N LEU A 178 -9.99 24.16 8.28
CA LEU A 178 -8.61 23.93 7.83
C LEU A 178 -7.79 25.21 7.62
N LYS A 179 -8.39 26.40 7.74
CA LYS A 179 -7.75 27.68 7.39
C LYS A 179 -6.38 27.90 8.02
N ASP A 180 -6.23 27.59 9.31
CA ASP A 180 -4.95 27.79 10.01
C ASP A 180 -3.97 26.64 9.74
N ILE A 181 -4.47 25.44 9.44
CA ILE A 181 -3.67 24.31 9.00
C ILE A 181 -3.04 24.59 7.65
N PHE A 182 -3.81 25.11 6.69
CA PHE A 182 -3.29 25.50 5.39
C PHE A 182 -2.12 26.48 5.50
N LYS A 183 -2.15 27.42 6.46
CA LYS A 183 -1.02 28.30 6.73
C LYS A 183 0.18 27.55 7.32
N ALA A 184 -0.07 26.64 8.28
CA ALA A 184 0.97 25.85 8.92
C ALA A 184 1.67 24.92 7.92
N ILE A 185 0.92 24.15 7.12
CA ILE A 185 1.47 23.25 6.10
C ILE A 185 2.28 24.02 5.06
N LYS A 186 1.83 25.20 4.63
CA LYS A 186 2.59 26.05 3.72
C LYS A 186 3.94 26.49 4.30
N ALA A 187 4.04 26.66 5.62
CA ALA A 187 5.29 26.96 6.30
C ALA A 187 6.21 25.72 6.43
N LEU A 188 5.63 24.52 6.44
CA LEU A 188 6.31 23.23 6.57
C LEU A 188 6.68 22.57 5.24
N LYS A 189 6.47 23.25 4.10
CA LYS A 189 6.69 22.70 2.75
C LYS A 189 8.11 22.16 2.43
N ASN A 190 9.09 22.45 3.28
CA ASN A 190 10.48 21.99 3.11
C ASN A 190 10.81 20.79 4.02
N GLU A 191 9.87 20.36 4.87
CA GLU A 191 10.01 19.13 5.65
C GLU A 191 9.96 17.92 4.72
N ALA A 192 10.58 16.82 5.14
CA ALA A 192 10.61 15.59 4.34
C ALA A 192 9.26 14.83 4.35
N VAL A 193 8.34 15.19 5.24
CA VAL A 193 7.03 14.54 5.38
C VAL A 193 6.10 14.91 4.23
N THR A 194 5.32 13.95 3.76
CA THR A 194 4.25 14.20 2.79
C THR A 194 2.95 14.56 3.51
N PHE A 195 2.27 15.63 3.09
CA PHE A 195 0.96 15.98 3.64
C PHE A 195 -0.18 15.48 2.74
N SER A 196 -1.10 14.73 3.35
CA SER A 196 -2.33 14.20 2.73
C SER A 196 -3.57 14.89 3.30
N ILE A 197 -4.55 15.17 2.44
CA ILE A 197 -5.86 15.69 2.84
C ILE A 197 -6.93 14.59 2.75
N ASP A 198 -7.55 14.24 3.88
CA ASP A 198 -8.71 13.33 3.96
C ASP A 198 -9.99 14.14 3.74
N THR A 199 -10.51 14.07 2.51
CA THR A 199 -11.72 14.82 2.13
C THR A 199 -12.45 14.16 0.95
N TYR A 200 -13.78 14.25 0.98
CA TYR A 200 -14.65 13.94 -0.17
C TYR A 200 -15.02 15.18 -0.99
N ASN A 201 -14.57 16.37 -0.60
CA ASN A 201 -14.90 17.64 -1.25
C ASN A 201 -13.78 18.08 -2.20
N ALA A 202 -14.05 18.06 -3.52
CA ALA A 202 -13.06 18.48 -4.51
C ALA A 202 -12.59 19.94 -4.34
N ALA A 203 -13.46 20.84 -3.87
CA ALA A 203 -13.07 22.22 -3.59
C ALA A 203 -12.09 22.32 -2.41
N THR A 204 -12.28 21.53 -1.36
CA THR A 204 -11.35 21.43 -0.22
C THR A 204 -10.02 20.85 -0.67
N ALA A 205 -10.04 19.74 -1.42
CA ALA A 205 -8.83 19.12 -1.97
C ALA A 205 -8.03 20.12 -2.84
N LYS A 206 -8.72 20.84 -3.73
CA LYS A 206 -8.09 21.87 -4.56
C LYS A 206 -7.44 22.98 -3.74
N GLU A 207 -8.06 23.40 -2.64
CA GLU A 207 -7.50 24.43 -1.76
C GLU A 207 -6.30 23.92 -0.96
N ALA A 208 -6.35 22.68 -0.49
CA ALA A 208 -5.25 22.01 0.20
C ALA A 208 -4.01 21.91 -0.69
N LEU A 209 -4.16 21.49 -1.96
CA LEU A 209 -3.04 21.38 -2.91
C LEU A 209 -2.32 22.72 -3.13
N LYS A 210 -3.02 23.86 -3.12
CA LYS A 210 -2.40 25.20 -3.21
C LYS A 210 -1.52 25.54 -2.00
N HIS A 211 -1.72 24.86 -0.88
CA HIS A 211 -1.06 25.11 0.40
C HIS A 211 0.07 24.12 0.71
N GLY A 212 0.42 23.23 -0.23
CA GLY A 212 1.55 22.31 -0.08
C GLY A 212 1.16 20.88 0.31
N PHE A 213 -0.12 20.54 0.29
CA PHE A 213 -0.52 19.13 0.29
C PHE A 213 -0.13 18.50 -1.04
N GLU A 214 0.34 17.26 -1.00
CA GLU A 214 0.84 16.52 -2.17
C GLU A 214 -0.01 15.28 -2.47
N MET A 215 -0.90 14.92 -1.55
CA MET A 215 -1.73 13.72 -1.61
C MET A 215 -3.18 14.03 -1.26
N VAL A 216 -4.12 13.40 -1.97
CA VAL A 216 -5.56 13.45 -1.69
C VAL A 216 -6.02 12.05 -1.28
N ASN A 217 -6.56 11.94 -0.08
CA ASN A 217 -7.20 10.74 0.43
C ASN A 217 -8.72 10.82 0.23
N ASP A 218 -9.20 10.25 -0.89
CA ASP A 218 -10.62 10.27 -1.24
C ASP A 218 -11.34 9.04 -0.66
N VAL A 219 -11.87 9.25 0.55
CA VAL A 219 -12.71 8.26 1.25
C VAL A 219 -14.10 8.07 0.64
N SER A 220 -14.49 8.85 -0.37
CA SER A 220 -15.76 8.64 -1.07
C SER A 220 -15.68 7.54 -2.14
N GLY A 221 -14.48 7.18 -2.59
CA GLY A 221 -14.30 6.20 -3.67
C GLY A 221 -14.61 6.78 -5.05
N LEU A 222 -14.29 8.06 -5.27
CA LEU A 222 -14.49 8.79 -6.52
C LEU A 222 -15.96 8.70 -6.97
N VAL A 223 -16.88 8.94 -6.02
CA VAL A 223 -18.34 8.94 -6.30
C VAL A 223 -18.72 10.12 -7.20
N ARG A 224 -17.97 11.23 -7.11
CA ARG A 224 -18.14 12.42 -7.93
C ARG A 224 -16.92 12.61 -8.83
N ASP A 225 -17.18 12.98 -10.09
CA ASP A 225 -16.14 13.20 -11.10
C ASP A 225 -15.39 14.54 -10.93
N ASP A 226 -15.77 15.35 -9.93
CA ASP A 226 -15.16 16.67 -9.66
C ASP A 226 -13.76 16.60 -9.05
N MET A 227 -13.34 15.44 -8.53
CA MET A 227 -11.95 15.18 -8.13
C MET A 227 -11.02 14.95 -9.33
N LEU A 228 -11.53 14.45 -10.46
CA LEU A 228 -10.73 14.04 -11.63
C LEU A 228 -9.78 15.13 -12.17
N PRO A 229 -10.14 16.43 -12.18
CA PRO A 229 -9.22 17.47 -12.63
C PRO A 229 -7.97 17.63 -11.75
N LEU A 230 -8.00 17.21 -10.48
CA LEU A 230 -6.94 17.41 -9.49
C LEU A 230 -5.89 16.29 -9.53
N VAL A 231 -6.27 15.09 -9.98
CA VAL A 231 -5.49 13.85 -9.83
C VAL A 231 -4.15 13.84 -10.58
N LYS A 232 -3.95 14.78 -11.51
CA LYS A 232 -2.68 14.95 -12.25
C LYS A 232 -1.57 15.58 -11.41
N ASP A 233 -1.96 16.34 -10.39
CA ASP A 233 -1.05 17.20 -9.63
C ASP A 233 -0.70 16.62 -8.25
N CYS A 234 -1.34 15.51 -7.86
CA CYS A 234 -1.17 14.89 -6.55
C CYS A 234 -1.18 13.36 -6.62
N ASP A 235 -0.65 12.74 -5.57
CA ASP A 235 -0.87 11.32 -5.33
C ASP A 235 -2.32 11.12 -4.87
N TYR A 236 -2.98 10.06 -5.34
CA TYR A 236 -4.42 9.85 -5.09
C TYR A 236 -4.66 8.51 -4.40
N ILE A 237 -5.24 8.54 -3.20
CA ILE A 237 -5.70 7.33 -2.51
C ILE A 237 -7.16 7.10 -2.89
N LEU A 238 -7.40 5.99 -3.57
CA LEU A 238 -8.71 5.51 -3.94
C LEU A 238 -9.18 4.47 -2.93
N MET A 239 -10.13 4.85 -2.07
CA MET A 239 -10.72 3.92 -1.10
C MET A 239 -11.98 3.26 -1.64
N HIS A 240 -12.13 1.96 -1.46
CA HIS A 240 -13.41 1.29 -1.67
C HIS A 240 -14.37 1.58 -0.51
N THR A 241 -15.56 2.09 -0.83
CA THR A 241 -16.67 2.25 0.13
C THR A 241 -18.01 2.01 -0.55
N ARG A 242 -19.08 1.82 0.24
CA ARG A 242 -20.47 1.80 -0.26
C ARG A 242 -21.32 2.78 0.53
N GLY A 243 -22.19 3.48 -0.20
CA GLY A 243 -23.07 4.48 0.39
C GLY A 243 -22.31 5.67 0.98
N THR A 244 -22.84 6.23 2.06
CA THR A 244 -22.29 7.39 2.77
C THR A 244 -21.95 6.99 4.21
N PRO A 245 -21.25 7.83 4.99
CA PRO A 245 -21.05 7.57 6.42
C PRO A 245 -22.37 7.31 7.18
N GLU A 246 -23.50 7.87 6.73
CA GLU A 246 -24.83 7.65 7.32
C GLU A 246 -25.44 6.28 6.96
N THR A 247 -25.12 5.72 5.79
CA THR A 247 -25.77 4.50 5.26
C THR A 247 -24.86 3.28 5.15
N MET A 248 -23.55 3.45 5.21
CA MET A 248 -22.57 2.40 4.91
C MET A 248 -22.71 1.16 5.79
N THR A 249 -23.15 1.32 7.05
CA THR A 249 -23.25 0.21 8.01
C THR A 249 -24.35 -0.80 7.69
N SER A 250 -25.32 -0.45 6.85
CA SER A 250 -26.37 -1.37 6.37
C SER A 250 -26.07 -1.97 4.99
N LEU A 251 -24.96 -1.58 4.36
CA LEU A 251 -24.57 -1.99 3.01
C LEU A 251 -23.45 -3.04 2.99
N THR A 252 -23.40 -3.88 4.02
CA THR A 252 -22.40 -4.96 4.21
C THR A 252 -22.78 -6.26 3.53
N ASN A 253 -23.85 -6.30 2.71
CA ASN A 253 -24.22 -7.53 2.01
C ASN A 253 -23.51 -7.57 0.65
N TYR A 254 -22.38 -8.28 0.57
CA TYR A 254 -21.73 -8.60 -0.70
C TYR A 254 -22.17 -9.99 -1.17
N GLU A 255 -22.46 -10.12 -2.46
CA GLU A 255 -22.66 -11.45 -3.05
C GLU A 255 -21.30 -12.14 -3.25
N ASN A 256 -20.29 -11.36 -3.63
CA ASN A 256 -18.90 -11.79 -3.71
C ASN A 256 -17.97 -10.60 -3.46
N LEU A 257 -17.48 -10.49 -2.22
CA LEU A 257 -16.66 -9.37 -1.75
C LEU A 257 -15.49 -9.06 -2.70
N PHE A 258 -14.70 -10.07 -3.09
CA PHE A 258 -13.51 -9.87 -3.93
C PHE A 258 -13.86 -9.46 -5.35
N LEU A 259 -14.84 -10.12 -5.97
CA LEU A 259 -15.26 -9.79 -7.33
C LEU A 259 -15.79 -8.36 -7.41
N GLU A 260 -16.58 -7.95 -6.42
CA GLU A 260 -17.18 -6.61 -6.38
C GLU A 260 -16.12 -5.52 -6.15
N LEU A 261 -15.13 -5.77 -5.27
CA LEU A 261 -13.98 -4.87 -5.10
C LEU A 261 -13.10 -4.81 -6.36
N ASP A 262 -12.86 -5.95 -7.02
CA ASP A 262 -12.08 -6.01 -8.26
C ASP A 262 -12.75 -5.20 -9.37
N LEU A 263 -14.06 -5.36 -9.56
CA LEU A 263 -14.83 -4.59 -10.54
C LEU A 263 -14.80 -3.09 -10.22
N PHE A 264 -14.93 -2.72 -8.94
CA PHE A 264 -14.82 -1.34 -8.48
C PHE A 264 -13.45 -0.75 -8.84
N PHE A 265 -12.36 -1.40 -8.41
CA PHE A 265 -11.01 -0.88 -8.65
C PHE A 265 -10.66 -0.86 -10.12
N ALA A 266 -10.98 -1.91 -10.89
CA ALA A 266 -10.73 -1.94 -12.33
C ALA A 266 -11.41 -0.75 -13.06
N THR A 267 -12.67 -0.49 -12.72
CA THR A 267 -13.45 0.62 -13.34
C THR A 267 -12.86 1.98 -12.97
N LYS A 268 -12.56 2.20 -11.69
CA LYS A 268 -12.04 3.49 -11.20
C LYS A 268 -10.61 3.75 -11.64
N LEU A 269 -9.77 2.71 -11.70
CA LEU A 269 -8.41 2.80 -12.22
C LEU A 269 -8.41 3.20 -13.69
N GLU A 270 -9.26 2.60 -14.53
CA GLU A 270 -9.38 3.00 -15.93
C GLU A 270 -9.75 4.49 -16.07
N LEU A 271 -10.68 4.97 -15.23
CA LEU A 271 -11.07 6.38 -15.21
C LEU A 271 -9.92 7.31 -14.81
N LEU A 272 -9.20 6.98 -13.73
CA LEU A 272 -8.05 7.75 -13.23
C LEU A 272 -6.89 7.76 -14.25
N GLU A 273 -6.64 6.64 -14.93
CA GLU A 273 -5.61 6.53 -15.96
C GLU A 273 -5.93 7.39 -17.19
N ARG A 274 -7.19 7.44 -17.64
CA ARG A 274 -7.63 8.36 -18.70
C ARG A 274 -7.38 9.83 -18.33
N HIS A 275 -7.47 10.15 -17.04
CA HIS A 275 -7.18 11.48 -16.50
C HIS A 275 -5.72 11.68 -16.14
N ARG A 276 -4.82 10.74 -16.48
CA ARG A 276 -3.38 10.81 -16.23
C ARG A 276 -3.04 11.09 -14.76
N CYS A 277 -3.74 10.40 -13.86
CA CYS A 277 -3.44 10.44 -12.43
C CYS A 277 -1.94 10.22 -12.18
N LYS A 278 -1.32 11.08 -11.38
CA LYS A 278 0.14 11.07 -11.15
C LYS A 278 0.59 9.76 -10.52
N ASN A 279 -0.05 9.39 -9.41
CA ASN A 279 0.16 8.14 -8.69
C ASN A 279 -1.18 7.70 -8.07
N ILE A 280 -1.42 6.40 -7.98
CA ILE A 280 -2.66 5.84 -7.41
C ILE A 280 -2.29 4.81 -6.33
N ILE A 281 -2.85 5.01 -5.14
CA ILE A 281 -2.77 4.11 -3.99
C ILE A 281 -4.16 3.52 -3.76
N LEU A 282 -4.25 2.23 -3.46
CA LEU A 282 -5.53 1.56 -3.20
C LEU A 282 -5.74 1.35 -1.70
N ASP A 283 -6.95 1.65 -1.21
CA ASP A 283 -7.41 1.24 0.12
C ASP A 283 -8.67 0.39 -0.03
N VAL A 284 -8.63 -0.84 0.49
CA VAL A 284 -9.77 -1.78 0.45
C VAL A 284 -10.94 -1.36 1.35
N GLY A 285 -10.75 -0.31 2.16
CA GLY A 285 -11.78 0.31 2.99
C GLY A 285 -12.12 -0.53 4.22
N ILE A 286 -11.13 -0.87 5.04
CA ILE A 286 -11.36 -1.63 6.28
C ILE A 286 -12.29 -0.86 7.22
N GLY A 287 -13.36 -1.54 7.64
CA GLY A 287 -14.43 -0.99 8.48
C GLY A 287 -15.38 -0.04 7.76
N PHE A 288 -15.35 0.05 6.43
CA PHE A 288 -16.27 0.84 5.61
C PHE A 288 -17.16 -0.08 4.79
N ALA A 289 -18.46 -0.09 5.13
CA ALA A 289 -19.47 -0.98 4.55
C ALA A 289 -19.02 -2.45 4.51
N LYS A 290 -18.46 -2.94 5.61
CA LYS A 290 -18.02 -4.33 5.78
C LYS A 290 -18.30 -4.80 7.20
N ASP A 291 -18.74 -6.04 7.35
CA ASP A 291 -18.84 -6.68 8.66
C ASP A 291 -17.50 -7.21 9.16
N THR A 292 -17.48 -7.86 10.33
CA THR A 292 -16.25 -8.36 10.94
C THR A 292 -15.61 -9.50 10.15
N GLU A 293 -16.40 -10.41 9.57
CA GLU A 293 -15.89 -11.53 8.77
C GLU A 293 -15.28 -11.02 7.46
N GLU A 294 -15.94 -10.08 6.79
CA GLU A 294 -15.46 -9.46 5.56
C GLU A 294 -14.17 -8.67 5.76
N ASN A 295 -14.05 -7.93 6.88
CA ASN A 295 -12.80 -7.24 7.23
C ASN A 295 -11.64 -8.22 7.44
N LEU A 296 -11.89 -9.34 8.12
CA LEU A 296 -10.88 -10.39 8.31
C LEU A 296 -10.51 -11.06 6.99
N GLU A 297 -11.48 -11.33 6.12
CA GLU A 297 -11.26 -11.94 4.82
C GLU A 297 -10.36 -11.08 3.93
N LEU A 298 -10.58 -9.76 3.92
CA LEU A 298 -9.73 -8.81 3.19
C LEU A 298 -8.32 -8.73 3.77
N LEU A 299 -8.17 -8.67 5.09
CA LEU A 299 -6.85 -8.63 5.73
C LEU A 299 -6.04 -9.91 5.44
N LYS A 300 -6.70 -11.06 5.49
CA LYS A 300 -6.10 -12.38 5.21
C LYS A 300 -5.66 -12.52 3.76
N ASN A 301 -6.43 -11.99 2.82
CA ASN A 301 -6.18 -12.14 1.39
C ASN A 301 -5.75 -10.82 0.71
N LEU A 302 -5.19 -9.89 1.47
CA LEU A 302 -4.86 -8.53 0.99
C LEU A 302 -3.94 -8.53 -0.24
N ARG A 303 -3.04 -9.52 -0.33
CA ARG A 303 -2.14 -9.71 -1.49
C ARG A 303 -2.88 -9.86 -2.81
N HIS A 304 -4.14 -10.28 -2.81
CA HIS A 304 -4.97 -10.36 -4.01
C HIS A 304 -4.92 -9.05 -4.80
N PHE A 305 -5.14 -7.91 -4.15
CA PHE A 305 -5.22 -6.60 -4.80
C PHE A 305 -3.89 -6.06 -5.35
N LYS A 306 -2.77 -6.73 -5.08
CA LYS A 306 -1.47 -6.41 -5.70
C LYS A 306 -1.45 -6.63 -7.21
N HIS A 307 -2.37 -7.44 -7.74
CA HIS A 307 -2.44 -7.66 -9.19
C HIS A 307 -2.73 -6.38 -9.99
N PHE A 308 -3.28 -5.34 -9.36
CA PHE A 308 -3.45 -4.01 -9.95
C PHE A 308 -2.13 -3.23 -10.11
N GLY A 309 -1.02 -3.72 -9.55
CA GLY A 309 0.29 -3.07 -9.64
C GLY A 309 0.39 -1.73 -8.90
N LYS A 310 -0.48 -1.52 -7.90
CA LYS A 310 -0.53 -0.31 -7.06
C LYS A 310 -0.09 -0.61 -5.63
N GLU A 311 0.29 0.44 -4.89
CA GLU A 311 0.51 0.34 -3.46
C GLU A 311 -0.82 0.13 -2.72
N LEU A 312 -0.75 -0.56 -1.58
CA LEU A 312 -1.90 -0.81 -0.72
C LEU A 312 -1.77 -0.03 0.59
N LEU A 313 -2.74 0.81 0.88
CA LEU A 313 -2.92 1.50 2.15
C LEU A 313 -3.94 0.74 3.00
N ILE A 314 -3.66 0.60 4.30
CA ILE A 314 -4.56 -0.03 5.26
C ILE A 314 -4.78 0.87 6.46
N GLY A 315 -6.04 1.24 6.68
CA GLY A 315 -6.52 1.94 7.88
C GLY A 315 -7.39 1.06 8.77
N ALA A 316 -6.79 0.16 9.55
CA ALA A 316 -7.51 -0.70 10.50
C ALA A 316 -7.56 -0.13 11.94
N SER A 317 -6.84 0.97 12.19
CA SER A 317 -6.64 1.54 13.51
C SER A 317 -7.95 1.87 14.24
N PHE A 318 -8.14 1.32 15.44
CA PHE A 318 -9.28 1.53 16.35
C PHE A 318 -10.67 1.15 15.81
N LYS A 319 -10.74 0.46 14.67
CA LYS A 319 -12.01 0.09 14.02
C LYS A 319 -12.83 -0.88 14.88
N ARG A 320 -14.16 -0.84 14.70
CA ARG A 320 -15.15 -1.57 15.50
C ARG A 320 -14.91 -3.08 15.54
N PHE A 321 -14.60 -3.69 14.40
CA PHE A 321 -14.39 -5.14 14.28
C PHE A 321 -13.27 -5.66 15.21
N LEU A 322 -12.26 -4.84 15.52
CA LEU A 322 -11.21 -5.20 16.48
C LEU A 322 -11.79 -5.43 17.88
N GLY A 323 -12.62 -4.50 18.35
CA GLY A 323 -13.27 -4.64 19.65
C GLY A 323 -14.32 -5.74 19.72
N GLU A 324 -14.93 -6.09 18.59
CA GLU A 324 -15.83 -7.26 18.50
C GLU A 324 -15.06 -8.58 18.67
N ILE A 325 -13.83 -8.66 18.14
CA ILE A 325 -12.99 -9.86 18.25
C ILE A 325 -12.30 -9.94 19.62
N THR A 326 -11.77 -8.81 20.11
CA THR A 326 -10.98 -8.78 21.36
C THR A 326 -11.79 -8.44 22.60
N GLU A 327 -13.12 -8.29 22.46
CA GLU A 327 -14.05 -7.89 23.52
C GLU A 327 -13.60 -6.60 24.24
N SER A 328 -13.00 -5.67 23.50
CA SER A 328 -12.37 -4.47 24.07
C SER A 328 -13.10 -3.17 23.73
N LYS A 329 -13.02 -2.23 24.68
CA LYS A 329 -13.47 -0.85 24.50
C LYS A 329 -12.58 -0.11 23.52
N LEU A 330 -13.06 1.01 23.01
CA LEU A 330 -12.39 1.77 21.97
C LEU A 330 -10.99 2.20 22.40
N GLU A 331 -10.84 2.69 23.63
CA GLU A 331 -9.60 3.21 24.19
C GLU A 331 -8.50 2.14 24.28
N ASP A 332 -8.89 0.88 24.41
CA ASP A 332 -8.00 -0.27 24.62
C ASP A 332 -7.60 -0.97 23.31
N ARG A 333 -7.99 -0.45 22.14
CA ARG A 333 -7.73 -1.09 20.82
C ARG A 333 -6.34 -0.79 20.24
N GLY A 334 -5.46 -0.12 20.98
CA GLY A 334 -4.12 0.23 20.50
C GLY A 334 -3.30 -1.00 20.10
N LEU A 335 -3.20 -2.00 20.98
CA LEU A 335 -2.48 -3.25 20.71
C LEU A 335 -3.10 -4.04 19.56
N ALA A 336 -4.44 -4.17 19.55
CA ALA A 336 -5.16 -4.84 18.47
C ALA A 336 -4.90 -4.17 17.11
N SER A 337 -4.83 -2.84 17.09
CA SER A 337 -4.51 -2.06 15.89
C SER A 337 -3.11 -2.36 15.36
N ALA A 338 -2.11 -2.33 16.25
CA ALA A 338 -0.71 -2.61 15.88
C ALA A 338 -0.55 -4.06 15.36
N LEU A 339 -1.12 -5.04 16.05
CA LEU A 339 -1.09 -6.45 15.61
C LEU A 339 -1.78 -6.65 14.26
N THR A 340 -2.90 -5.97 14.04
CA THR A 340 -3.63 -6.04 12.76
C THR A 340 -2.81 -5.45 11.62
N HIS A 341 -2.14 -4.31 11.84
CA HIS A 341 -1.27 -3.72 10.84
C HIS A 341 0.00 -4.55 10.60
N PHE A 342 0.59 -5.16 11.63
CA PHE A 342 1.68 -6.12 11.47
C PHE A 342 1.26 -7.27 10.54
N TYR A 343 0.08 -7.84 10.76
CA TYR A 343 -0.48 -8.87 9.90
C TYR A 343 -0.78 -8.37 8.49
N ALA A 344 -1.28 -7.14 8.33
CA ALA A 344 -1.52 -6.53 7.03
C ALA A 344 -0.21 -6.36 6.22
N LEU A 345 0.90 -5.99 6.87
CA LEU A 345 2.23 -5.93 6.23
C LEU A 345 2.69 -7.30 5.73
N GLN A 346 2.45 -8.37 6.49
CA GLN A 346 2.74 -9.74 6.03
C GLN A 346 1.91 -10.09 4.80
N ASN A 347 0.70 -9.54 4.68
CA ASN A 347 -0.21 -9.73 3.57
C ASN A 347 -0.15 -8.61 2.51
N GLY A 348 0.93 -7.83 2.47
CA GLY A 348 1.26 -6.96 1.33
C GLY A 348 0.87 -5.49 1.46
N ALA A 349 0.42 -5.00 2.62
CA ALA A 349 0.28 -3.56 2.83
C ALA A 349 1.62 -2.82 2.61
N ASN A 350 1.56 -1.63 2.00
CA ASN A 350 2.71 -0.71 1.85
C ASN A 350 2.63 0.44 2.84
N ILE A 351 1.43 0.97 3.05
CA ILE A 351 1.17 2.15 3.87
C ILE A 351 0.22 1.75 5.01
N LEU A 352 0.59 2.09 6.24
CA LEU A 352 -0.27 1.88 7.40
C LEU A 352 -0.79 3.22 7.89
N ARG A 353 -2.11 3.38 7.92
CA ARG A 353 -2.78 4.60 8.40
C ARG A 353 -3.14 4.45 9.89
N VAL A 354 -2.51 5.24 10.76
CA VAL A 354 -2.40 4.95 12.20
C VAL A 354 -2.73 6.15 13.09
N HIS A 355 -3.36 5.90 14.26
CA HIS A 355 -3.54 6.92 15.30
C HIS A 355 -2.36 6.98 16.28
N ASP A 356 -1.76 5.85 16.62
CA ASP A 356 -0.62 5.77 17.54
C ASP A 356 0.68 5.54 16.75
N LEU A 357 1.26 6.63 16.25
CA LEU A 357 2.47 6.58 15.44
C LEU A 357 3.64 5.92 16.18
N LYS A 358 3.83 6.23 17.47
CA LYS A 358 4.94 5.70 18.27
C LYS A 358 4.88 4.18 18.38
N ALA A 359 3.70 3.63 18.73
CA ALA A 359 3.54 2.18 18.81
C ALA A 359 3.78 1.49 17.46
N HIS A 360 3.39 2.12 16.34
CA HIS A 360 3.62 1.56 15.01
C HIS A 360 5.08 1.67 14.56
N ILE A 361 5.83 2.68 14.99
CA ILE A 361 7.29 2.75 14.79
C ILE A 361 7.97 1.58 15.51
N GLU A 362 7.61 1.30 16.77
CA GLU A 362 8.14 0.17 17.53
C GLU A 362 7.77 -1.16 16.86
N MET A 363 6.52 -1.33 16.46
CA MET A 363 6.04 -2.49 15.70
C MET A 363 6.80 -2.66 14.37
N LEU A 364 7.09 -1.58 13.63
CA LEU A 364 7.87 -1.66 12.39
C LEU A 364 9.31 -2.06 12.63
N LYS A 365 9.95 -1.59 13.70
CA LYS A 365 11.30 -2.02 14.08
C LYS A 365 11.34 -3.53 14.33
N LEU A 366 10.34 -4.07 15.04
CA LEU A 366 10.20 -5.51 15.25
C LEU A 366 9.94 -6.27 13.94
N TYR A 367 9.01 -5.76 13.11
CA TYR A 367 8.72 -6.38 11.80
C TYR A 367 9.96 -6.45 10.91
N LYS A 368 10.75 -5.37 10.83
CA LYS A 368 12.02 -5.34 10.09
C LYS A 368 13.02 -6.33 10.69
N ALA A 369 13.19 -6.33 12.01
CA ALA A 369 14.07 -7.28 12.70
C ALA A 369 13.68 -8.74 12.42
N PHE A 370 12.38 -9.08 12.37
CA PHE A 370 11.93 -10.43 12.03
C PHE A 370 12.12 -10.81 10.56
N LYS A 371 12.07 -9.83 9.64
CA LYS A 371 12.39 -10.06 8.21
C LYS A 371 13.88 -10.18 7.95
N GLU A 372 14.67 -9.58 8.82
CA GLU A 372 16.12 -9.60 8.79
C GLU A 372 16.71 -10.85 9.48
N LEU A 373 15.89 -11.69 10.10
CA LEU A 373 16.21 -13.05 10.52
C LEU A 373 15.85 -14.02 9.39
#